data_AF-A0A8T5RII3-F1
#
_entry.id   AF-A0A8T5RII3-F1
#
_cell.length_a   1.000
_cell.length_b   1.000
_cell.length_c   1.000
_cell.angle_alpha   90.00
_cell.angle_beta   90.00
_cell.angle_gamma   90.00
#
_symmetry.space_group_name_H-M   'P 1'
#
loop_
_entity.id
_entity.type
_entity.pdbx_description
1 polymer ?
#
loop_
_entity_poly.entity_id
_entity_poly.type
_entity_poly.pdbx_seq_one_letter_code
_entity_poly.pdbx_strand_id
1 'polypeptide(L)'
;MIILDTNSCIDYLNGISEVRKIISDQEDLVHITSISVYEINIGLERTKRKISEKRYRELYKIWVEFISSMEIFPLGYKEAEKAAEVSMIVWNHKAKKLMIMIFLL
;
A
#
# COMPACT_ATOMS: atom_id res chain seq x y z
N MET A 1 3.91 2.79 -16.09
CA MET A 1 4.04 3.13 -14.66
C MET A 1 2.82 2.58 -13.93
N ILE A 2 3.06 1.64 -13.03
CA ILE A 2 2.10 1.00 -12.14
C ILE A 2 2.61 1.26 -10.73
N ILE A 3 1.74 1.75 -9.85
CA ILE A 3 2.07 1.95 -8.44
C ILE A 3 1.40 0.83 -7.66
N LEU A 4 2.20 0.01 -6.96
CA LEU A 4 1.66 -1.02 -6.09
C LEU A 4 1.07 -0.38 -4.84
N ASP A 5 -0.16 -0.81 -4.53
CA ASP A 5 -0.75 -0.56 -3.22
C ASP A 5 -0.19 -1.55 -2.19
N THR A 6 -0.51 -1.27 -0.93
CA THR A 6 -0.02 -2.07 0.19
C THR A 6 -0.58 -3.49 0.19
N ASN A 7 -1.82 -3.68 -0.29
CA ASN A 7 -2.42 -5.02 -0.37
C ASN A 7 -1.71 -5.88 -1.42
N SER A 8 -1.39 -5.34 -2.59
CA SER A 8 -0.61 -6.06 -3.61
C SER A 8 0.76 -6.50 -3.07
N CYS A 9 1.39 -5.66 -2.25
CA CYS A 9 2.64 -6.01 -1.57
C CYS A 9 2.45 -7.15 -0.55
N ILE A 10 1.35 -7.13 0.22
CA ILE A 10 0.99 -8.21 1.15
C ILE A 10 0.77 -9.53 0.40
N ASP A 11 0.05 -9.49 -0.71
CA ASP A 11 -0.24 -10.66 -1.55
C ASP A 11 1.05 -11.26 -2.14
N TYR A 12 1.97 -10.40 -2.59
CA TYR A 12 3.30 -10.83 -3.02
C TYR A 12 4.06 -11.55 -1.88
N LEU A 13 4.08 -10.97 -0.68
CA LEU A 13 4.74 -11.54 0.50
C LEU A 13 4.12 -12.87 0.93
N ASN A 14 2.81 -13.02 0.77
CA ASN A 14 2.08 -14.26 1.05
C ASN A 14 2.27 -15.33 -0.02
N GLY A 15 2.89 -15.00 -1.15
CA GLY A 15 3.22 -15.98 -2.19
C GLY A 15 2.11 -16.24 -3.20
N ILE A 16 1.17 -15.30 -3.37
CA ILE A 16 0.10 -15.44 -4.37
C ILE A 16 0.73 -15.44 -5.78
N SER A 17 0.55 -16.55 -6.50
CA SER A 17 1.28 -16.87 -7.75
C SER A 17 1.00 -15.89 -8.88
N GLU A 18 -0.23 -15.41 -8.96
CA GLU A 18 -0.72 -14.50 -9.99
C GLU A 18 -0.04 -13.13 -9.85
N VAL A 19 0.04 -12.62 -8.63
CA VAL A 19 0.67 -11.34 -8.31
C VAL A 19 2.16 -11.38 -8.60
N ARG A 20 2.83 -12.49 -8.24
CA ARG A 20 4.26 -12.68 -8.55
C ARG A 20 4.54 -12.65 -10.05
N LYS A 21 3.71 -13.34 -10.84
CA LYS A 21 3.84 -13.40 -12.29
C LYS A 21 3.63 -12.02 -12.94
N ILE A 22 2.60 -11.30 -12.52
CA ILE A 22 2.30 -9.97 -13.05
C ILE A 22 3.47 -9.01 -12.78
N ILE A 23 4.04 -9.06 -11.57
CA ILE A 23 5.14 -8.17 -11.20
C ILE A 23 6.43 -8.57 -11.94
N SER A 24 6.72 -9.87 -12.10
CA SER A 24 7.90 -10.31 -12.86
C SER A 24 7.82 -9.95 -14.34
N ASP A 25 6.63 -10.00 -14.94
CA ASP A 25 6.43 -9.70 -16.36
C ASP A 25 6.53 -8.19 -16.67
N GLN A 26 6.51 -7.33 -15.64
CA GLN A 26 6.43 -5.87 -15.78
C GLN A 26 7.42 -5.11 -14.88
N GLU A 27 8.55 -5.74 -14.51
CA GLU A 27 9.47 -5.26 -13.46
C GLU A 27 9.87 -3.78 -13.64
N ASP A 28 10.18 -3.34 -14.87
CA ASP A 28 10.59 -1.96 -15.19
C ASP A 28 9.46 -0.92 -15.09
N LEU A 29 8.20 -1.35 -14.98
CA LEU A 29 7.03 -0.48 -14.95
C LEU A 29 6.42 -0.36 -13.55
N VAL A 30 6.92 -1.11 -12.57
CA VAL A 30 6.33 -1.25 -11.24
C VAL A 30 7.10 -0.41 -10.23
N HIS A 31 6.39 0.48 -9.55
CA HIS A 31 6.92 1.39 -8.54
C HIS A 31 6.13 1.23 -7.24
N ILE A 32 6.70 1.73 -6.15
CA ILE A 32 6.05 1.72 -4.83
C ILE A 32 6.15 3.09 -4.18
N THR A 33 5.21 3.42 -3.28
CA THR A 33 5.27 4.67 -2.51
C THR A 33 5.97 4.46 -1.17
N SER A 34 6.57 5.53 -0.63
CA SER A 34 7.10 5.53 0.74
C SER A 34 6.04 5.20 1.79
N ILE A 35 4.75 5.49 1.52
CA ILE A 35 3.63 5.13 2.39
C ILE A 35 3.48 3.61 2.46
N SER A 36 3.41 2.92 1.32
CA SER A 36 3.25 1.46 1.29
C SER A 36 4.45 0.75 1.92
N VAL A 37 5.67 1.27 1.69
CA VAL A 37 6.87 0.76 2.38
C VAL A 37 6.74 0.89 3.90
N TYR A 38 6.24 2.03 4.39
CA TYR A 38 6.01 2.24 5.81
C TYR A 38 4.95 1.28 6.39
N GLU A 39 3.82 1.10 5.70
CA GLU A 39 2.75 0.22 6.13
C GLU A 39 3.18 -1.26 6.20
N ILE A 40 3.95 -1.72 5.20
CA ILE A 40 4.51 -3.08 5.22
C ILE A 40 5.48 -3.25 6.39
N ASN A 41 6.34 -2.28 6.67
CA ASN A 41 7.25 -2.35 7.82
C ASN A 41 6.50 -2.42 9.15
N ILE A 42 5.39 -1.67 9.31
CA ILE A 42 4.51 -1.83 10.48
C ILE A 42 3.96 -3.27 10.57
N GLY A 43 3.52 -3.83 9.43
CA GLY A 43 3.06 -5.21 9.33
C GLY A 43 4.12 -6.23 9.76
N LEU A 44 5.36 -6.06 9.31
CA LEU A 44 6.50 -6.91 9.67
C LEU A 44 6.82 -6.81 11.17
N GLU A 45 6.86 -5.61 11.74
CA GLU A 45 7.08 -5.41 13.18
C GLU A 45 5.92 -5.97 14.03
N ARG A 46 4.69 -5.97 13.51
CA ARG A 46 3.57 -6.68 14.13
C ARG A 46 3.76 -8.19 14.09
N THR A 47 4.19 -8.76 12.97
CA THR A 47 4.51 -10.19 12.83
C THR A 47 5.59 -10.61 13.83
N LYS A 48 6.66 -9.83 13.97
CA LYS A 48 7.73 -10.08 14.93
C LYS A 48 7.20 -10.16 16.37
N ARG A 49 6.33 -9.22 16.75
CA ARG A 49 5.77 -9.11 18.10
C ARG A 49 4.68 -10.14 18.41
N LYS A 50 3.82 -10.46 17.43
CA LYS A 50 2.59 -11.24 17.65
C LYS A 50 2.63 -12.68 17.14
N ILE A 51 3.51 -13.00 16.20
CA ILE A 51 3.57 -14.32 15.55
C ILE A 51 4.87 -15.02 15.90
N SER A 52 5.99 -14.59 15.32
CA SER A 52 7.32 -15.08 15.68
C SER A 52 8.42 -14.27 15.01
N GLU A 53 9.60 -14.28 15.63
CA GLU A 53 10.81 -13.74 15.01
C GLU A 53 11.21 -14.50 13.74
N LYS A 54 11.01 -15.82 13.71
CA LYS A 54 11.28 -16.65 12.52
C LYS A 54 10.46 -16.18 11.32
N ARG A 55 9.14 -16.04 11.47
CA ARG A 55 8.26 -15.59 10.39
C ARG A 55 8.59 -14.17 9.93
N TYR A 56 8.95 -13.29 10.87
CA TYR A 56 9.44 -11.95 10.54
C TYR A 56 10.68 -12.02 9.64
N ARG A 57 11.70 -12.82 10.00
CA ARG A 57 12.93 -12.95 9.21
C ARG A 57 12.67 -13.49 7.80
N GLU A 58 11.77 -14.48 7.68
CA GLU A 58 11.34 -15.01 6.38
C GLU A 58 10.72 -13.92 5.50
N LEU A 59 9.73 -13.18 6.02
CA LEU A 59 9.04 -12.15 5.28
C LEU A 59 9.93 -10.93 4.98
N TYR A 60 10.77 -10.52 5.94
CA TYR A 60 11.67 -9.39 5.79
C TYR A 60 12.69 -9.64 4.68
N LYS A 61 13.23 -10.86 4.58
CA LYS A 61 14.15 -11.23 3.49
C LYS A 61 13.46 -11.07 2.12
N ILE A 62 12.27 -11.66 1.96
CA ILE A 62 11.49 -11.57 0.72
C ILE A 62 11.17 -10.10 0.40
N TRP A 63 10.81 -9.32 1.42
CA TRP A 63 10.47 -7.90 1.27
C TRP A 63 11.64 -7.07 0.78
N VAL A 64 12.82 -7.22 1.39
CA VAL A 64 14.02 -6.47 0.99
C VAL A 64 14.45 -6.82 -0.43
N GLU A 65 14.44 -8.10 -0.79
CA GLU A 65 14.72 -8.55 -2.15
C GLU A 65 13.73 -7.90 -3.14
N PHE A 66 12.44 -7.92 -2.82
CA PHE A 66 11.38 -7.38 -3.66
C PHE A 66 11.49 -5.89 -3.93
N ILE A 67 11.74 -5.06 -2.92
CA ILE A 67 11.80 -3.61 -3.10
C ILE A 67 13.16 -3.12 -3.62
N SER A 68 14.20 -3.98 -3.63
CA SER A 68 15.55 -3.57 -4.00
C SER A 68 15.70 -3.20 -5.47
N SER A 69 14.86 -3.75 -6.36
CA SER A 69 14.84 -3.41 -7.78
C SER A 69 13.84 -2.29 -8.13
N MET A 70 13.04 -1.82 -7.16
CA MET A 70 11.97 -0.86 -7.41
C MET A 70 12.36 0.57 -7.09
N GLU A 71 11.89 1.51 -7.90
CA GLU A 71 11.92 2.92 -7.55
C GLU A 71 10.84 3.22 -6.49
N ILE A 72 11.26 3.87 -5.40
CA ILE A 72 10.39 4.27 -4.30
C ILE A 72 10.03 5.74 -4.46
N PHE A 73 8.77 6.04 -4.75
CA PHE A 73 8.27 7.40 -4.83
C PHE A 73 8.02 8.00 -3.44
N PRO A 74 8.65 9.14 -3.11
CA PRO A 74 8.43 9.81 -1.83
C PRO A 74 7.08 10.54 -1.81
N LEU A 75 6.50 10.65 -0.62
CA LEU A 75 5.38 11.57 -0.41
C LEU A 75 5.91 12.99 -0.13
N GLY A 76 5.85 13.85 -1.14
CA GLY A 76 6.23 15.26 -1.05
C GLY A 76 5.04 16.19 -0.80
N TYR A 77 5.32 17.49 -0.84
CA TYR A 77 4.31 18.54 -0.63
C TYR A 77 3.19 18.48 -1.67
N LYS A 78 3.52 18.27 -2.95
CA LYS A 78 2.54 18.22 -4.05
C LYS A 78 1.60 17.03 -3.92
N GLU A 79 2.15 15.88 -3.53
CA GLU A 79 1.38 14.66 -3.31
C GLU A 79 0.46 14.82 -2.09
N ALA A 80 0.94 15.50 -1.04
CA ALA A 80 0.12 15.82 0.14
C ALA A 80 -1.01 16.81 -0.18
N GLU A 81 -0.74 17.85 -0.96
CA GLU A 81 -1.76 18.79 -1.45
C GLU A 81 -2.82 18.05 -2.26
N LYS A 82 -2.41 17.17 -3.18
CA LYS A 82 -3.36 16.40 -3.98
C LYS A 82 -4.18 15.43 -3.15
N ALA A 83 -3.58 14.79 -2.14
CA ALA A 83 -4.29 13.93 -1.20
C ALA A 83 -5.36 14.72 -0.41
N ALA A 84 -5.06 15.96 -0.01
CA ALA A 84 -6.01 16.83 0.68
C ALA A 84 -7.21 17.20 -0.22
N GLU A 85 -6.97 17.53 -1.49
CA GLU A 85 -8.04 17.79 -2.47
C GLU A 85 -8.97 16.59 -2.62
N VAL A 86 -8.40 15.39 -2.82
CA VAL A 86 -9.17 14.14 -2.96
C VAL A 86 -9.98 13.87 -1.69
N SER A 87 -9.38 14.05 -0.52
CA SER A 87 -10.05 13.88 0.78
C SER A 87 -11.26 14.81 0.92
N MET A 88 -11.12 16.08 0.49
CA MET A 88 -12.20 17.06 0.55
C MET A 88 -13.38 16.67 -0.37
N ILE A 89 -13.08 16.16 -1.57
CA ILE A 89 -14.13 15.67 -2.50
C ILE A 89 -14.89 14.51 -1.87
N VAL A 90 -14.18 13.52 -1.30
CA VAL A 90 -14.79 12.35 -0.65
C VAL A 90 -15.65 12.78 0.55
N TRP A 91 -15.15 13.71 1.37
CA TRP A 91 -15.89 14.25 2.51
C TRP A 91 -17.19 14.91 2.08
N ASN A 92 -17.12 15.82 1.10
CA ASN A 92 -18.30 16.52 0.58
C ASN A 92 -19.35 15.57 0.01
N HIS A 93 -18.91 14.51 -0.67
CA HIS A 93 -19.83 13.48 -1.16
C HIS A 93 -20.53 12.73 -0.02
N LYS A 94 -19.78 12.34 1.01
CA LYS A 94 -20.35 11.69 2.21
C LYS A 94 -21.33 12.60 2.96
N ALA A 95 -21.00 13.87 3.13
CA ALA A 95 -21.85 14.85 3.79
C ALA A 95 -23.19 15.06 3.05
N LYS A 96 -23.15 15.18 1.72
CA LYS A 96 -24.36 15.27 0.89
C LYS A 96 -25.25 14.04 1.04
N LYS A 97 -24.66 12.84 1.01
CA LYS A 97 -25.39 11.58 1.19
C LYS A 97 -26.07 11.51 2.56
N LEU A 98 -25.38 11.94 3.62
CA LEU A 98 -25.94 12.00 4.97
C LEU A 98 -27.11 13.00 5.07
N MET A 99 -26.97 14.19 4.47
CA MET A 99 -28.05 15.19 4.44
C MET A 99 -29.32 14.66 3.76
N ILE A 100 -29.20 14.01 2.60
CA ILE A 100 -30.35 13.41 1.89
C ILE A 100 -31.03 12.37 2.79
N MET A 101 -30.24 11.56 3.49
CA MET A 101 -30.77 10.52 4.37
C MET A 101 -31.54 11.08 5.57
N ILE A 102 -31.11 12.23 6.11
CA ILE A 102 -31.82 12.94 7.19
C ILE A 102 -33.13 13.57 6.68
N PHE A 103 -33.15 14.13 5.47
CA PHE A 103 -34.35 14.76 4.90
C PHE A 103 -35.44 13.76 4.46
N LEU A 104 -35.11 12.47 4.35
CA LEU A 104 -36.04 11.40 3.99
C LEU A 104 -36.60 10.64 5.22
N LEU A 105 -36.21 11.04 6.43
CA LEU A 105 -36.72 10.53 7.72
C LEU A 105 -37.63 11.57 8.38
#